data_AF-A0AA40JZ59-F1
#
_entry.id   AF-A0AA40JZ59-F1
#
_cell.length_a   1.000
_cell.length_b   1.000
_cell.length_c   1.000
_cell.angle_alpha   90.00
_cell.angle_beta   90.00
_cell.angle_gamma   90.00
#
_symmetry.space_group_name_H-M   'P 1'
#
loop_
_entity.id
_entity.type
_entity.pdbx_description
1 polymer ?
#
loop_
_entity_poly.entity_id
_entity_poly.type
_entity_poly.pdbx_seq_one_letter_code
_entity_poly.pdbx_strand_id
1 'polypeptide(L)' 'MDQIDETVGKLHQHGLVWGDVQPDNVMIDPSGNAVVIDLGGGCTLEYVDLQLQETKEGDLQGIGRMRTKLLGGL' A
#
# COMPACT_ATOMS: atom_id res chain seq x y z
N MET A 1 2.83 5.21 -9.42
CA MET A 1 2.14 5.21 -8.11
C MET A 1 3.04 5.91 -7.09
N ASP A 2 3.68 6.98 -7.53
CA ASP A 2 5.04 7.27 -7.08
C ASP A 2 5.04 7.82 -5.65
N GLN A 3 3.98 8.53 -5.26
CA GLN A 3 3.78 9.03 -3.90
C GLN A 3 3.53 7.92 -2.87
N ILE A 4 2.84 6.83 -3.26
CA ILE A 4 2.65 5.66 -2.39
C ILE A 4 3.99 4.93 -2.24
N ASP A 5 4.68 4.68 -3.35
CA ASP A 5 6.00 4.05 -3.37
C ASP A 5 7.01 4.82 -2.49
N GLU A 6 7.03 6.16 -2.60
CA GLU A 6 7.89 7.03 -1.78
C GLU A 6 7.53 6.99 -0.30
N THR A 7 6.25 7.09 0.04
CA THR A 7 5.79 7.10 1.44
C THR A 7 6.08 5.77 2.13
N VAL A 8 5.75 4.65 1.48
CA VAL A 8 6.01 3.31 2.02
C VAL A 8 7.50 3.04 2.11
N GLY A 9 8.29 3.50 1.12
CA GLY A 9 9.75 3.45 1.20
C GLY A 9 10.32 4.17 2.44
N LYS A 10 9.78 5.35 2.79
CA LYS A 10 10.17 6.08 4.01
C LYS A 10 9.75 5.35 5.29
N LEU A 11 8.57 4.74 5.33
CA LEU A 11 8.15 3.90 6.47
C LEU A 11 9.15 2.75 6.67
N HIS A 12 9.47 2.03 5.58
CA HIS A 12 10.36 0.87 5.62
C HIS A 12 11.78 1.23 6.06
N GLN A 13 12.28 2.41 5.69
CA GLN A 13 13.57 2.94 6.15
C GLN A 13 13.62 3.16 7.67
N HIS A 14 12.47 3.48 8.29
CA HIS A 14 12.34 3.65 9.74
C HIS A 14 11.93 2.36 10.46
N GLY A 15 11.89 1.22 9.76
CA GLY A 15 11.51 -0.08 10.33
C GLY A 15 10.00 -0.25 10.52
N LEU A 16 9.19 0.65 9.97
CA LEU A 16 7.72 0.56 9.98
C LEU A 16 7.23 -0.17 8.73
N VAL A 17 6.11 -0.87 8.86
CA VAL A 17 5.33 -1.45 7.76
C VAL A 17 4.04 -0.65 7.61
N TRP A 18 3.47 -0.59 6.42
CA TRP A 18 2.11 -0.09 6.24
C TRP A 18 1.12 -1.10 6.83
N GLY A 19 1.23 -2.36 6.42
CA GLY A 19 0.60 -3.48 7.10
C GLY A 19 -0.87 -3.74 6.75
N ASP A 20 -1.54 -2.85 6.01
CA ASP A 20 -2.87 -3.11 5.42
C ASP A 20 -3.02 -2.44 4.04
N VAL A 21 -2.28 -2.96 3.06
CA VAL A 21 -2.20 -2.35 1.73
C VAL A 21 -3.45 -2.61 0.90
N GLN A 22 -4.20 -1.55 0.64
CA GLN A 22 -5.36 -1.55 -0.26
C GLN A 22 -5.72 -0.12 -0.73
N PRO A 23 -6.45 0.03 -1.85
CA PRO A 23 -6.87 1.34 -2.35
C PRO A 23 -7.71 2.14 -1.35
N ASP A 24 -8.54 1.47 -0.55
CA ASP A 24 -9.40 2.13 0.44
C ASP A 24 -8.59 2.83 1.55
N ASN A 25 -7.34 2.41 1.74
CA ASN A 25 -6.39 3.00 2.69
C ASN A 25 -5.48 4.05 2.03
N VAL A 26 -5.87 4.58 0.86
CA VAL A 26 -5.21 5.70 0.20
C VAL A 26 -6.21 6.82 -0.04
N MET A 27 -5.95 7.98 0.55
CA MET A 27 -6.73 9.20 0.30
C MET A 27 -6.05 10.07 -0.74
N ILE A 28 -6.83 10.82 -1.52
CA ILE A 28 -6.32 11.92 -2.34
C ILE A 28 -6.70 13.23 -1.65
N ASP A 29 -5.70 14.04 -1.29
CA ASP A 29 -5.93 15.34 -0.67
C ASP A 29 -6.44 16.39 -1.70
N PRO A 30 -6.89 17.58 -1.27
CA PRO A 30 -7.34 18.63 -2.20
C PRO A 30 -6.28 19.14 -3.18
N SER A 31 -5.00 18.88 -2.92
CA SER A 31 -3.88 19.22 -3.81
C SER A 31 -3.55 18.09 -4.79
N GLY A 32 -4.28 16.97 -4.73
CA GLY A 32 -4.08 15.80 -5.58
C GLY A 32 -3.01 14.84 -5.08
N ASN A 33 -2.51 14.98 -3.85
CA ASN A 33 -1.50 14.08 -3.31
C ASN A 33 -2.12 12.80 -2.76
N ALA A 34 -1.50 11.65 -3.05
CA ALA A 34 -1.83 10.39 -2.41
C ALA A 34 -1.26 10.34 -0.99
N VAL A 35 -2.14 10.09 -0.02
CA VAL A 35 -1.84 9.98 1.41
C VAL A 35 -2.17 8.57 1.86
N VAL A 36 -1.14 7.85 2.30
CA VAL A 36 -1.27 6.53 2.93
C VAL A 36 -1.87 6.69 4.33
N ILE A 37 -2.94 5.97 4.61
CA ILE A 37 -3.62 5.95 5.91
C ILE A 37 -3.74 4.51 6.43
N ASP A 38 -4.25 4.37 7.65
CA ASP A 38 -4.46 3.11 8.35
C ASP A 38 -3.21 2.22 8.48
N LEU A 39 -2.42 2.52 9.52
CA LEU A 39 -1.25 1.73 9.93
C LEU A 39 -1.61 0.74 11.06
N GLY A 40 -2.92 0.45 11.24
CA GLY A 40 -3.42 -0.44 12.29
C GLY A 40 -3.16 -1.92 12.05
N GLY A 41 -2.67 -2.27 10.86
CA GLY A 41 -2.48 -3.65 10.42
C GLY A 41 -3.77 -4.29 9.90
N GLY A 42 -3.63 -5.33 9.09
CA GLY A 42 -4.76 -5.98 8.44
C GLY A 42 -4.32 -6.92 7.34
N CYS A 43 -5.29 -7.57 6.70
CA CYS A 43 -5.01 -8.35 5.50
C CYS A 43 -6.21 -8.37 4.57
N THR A 44 -6.15 -7.53 3.53
CA THR A 44 -7.04 -7.71 2.39
C THR A 44 -6.41 -8.71 1.41
N LEU A 45 -6.88 -9.96 1.48
CA LEU A 45 -6.34 -11.10 0.70
C LEU A 45 -6.30 -10.87 -0.82
N GLU A 46 -7.13 -9.95 -1.32
CA GLU A 46 -7.10 -9.52 -2.71
C GLU A 46 -5.76 -8.86 -3.10
N TYR A 47 -5.14 -8.12 -2.18
CA TYR A 47 -3.91 -7.35 -2.40
C TYR A 47 -2.67 -8.03 -1.82
N VAL A 48 -2.80 -8.70 -0.68
CA VAL A 48 -1.65 -9.26 0.03
C VAL A 48 -1.92 -10.72 0.40
N ASP A 49 -0.96 -11.61 0.13
CA ASP A 49 -1.01 -12.99 0.59
C ASP A 49 -0.93 -13.04 2.11
N LEU A 50 -1.77 -13.87 2.74
CA LEU A 50 -1.84 -14.00 4.20
C LEU A 50 -0.47 -14.27 4.86
N GLN A 51 0.42 -14.98 4.16
CA GLN A 51 1.76 -15.31 4.64
C GLN A 51 2.70 -14.09 4.70
N LEU A 52 2.37 -13.03 3.97
CA LEU A 52 3.12 -11.78 3.90
C LEU A 52 2.42 -10.65 4.67
N GLN A 53 1.37 -10.95 5.42
CA GLN A 53 0.65 -9.96 6.21
C GLN A 53 1.58 -9.22 7.18
N GLU A 54 1.42 -7.90 7.31
CA GLU A 54 2.20 -7.05 8.22
C GLU A 54 3.73 -7.13 7.98
N THR A 55 4.16 -7.41 6.75
CA THR A 55 5.57 -7.43 6.34
C THR A 55 5.86 -6.37 5.29
N LYS A 56 7.15 -6.01 5.15
CA LYS A 56 7.60 -5.09 4.08
C LYS A 56 7.37 -5.71 2.71
N GLU A 57 7.60 -7.01 2.59
CA GLU A 57 7.37 -7.79 1.38
C GLU A 57 5.88 -7.80 1.00
N GLY A 58 4.99 -7.90 2.01
CA GLY A 58 3.55 -7.77 1.84
C GLY A 58 3.13 -6.40 1.32
N ASP A 59 3.73 -5.33 1.85
CA ASP A 59 3.45 -3.98 1.36
C ASP A 59 3.81 -3.82 -0.12
N LEU A 60 4.99 -4.31 -0.51
CA LEU A 60 5.46 -4.26 -1.91
C LEU A 60 4.58 -5.10 -2.83
N GLN A 61 4.14 -6.28 -2.37
CA GLN A 61 3.20 -7.11 -3.11
C GLN A 61 1.86 -6.38 -3.31
N GLY A 62 1.30 -5.81 -2.25
CA GLY A 62 0.04 -5.08 -2.28
C GLY A 62 0.07 -3.93 -3.28
N ILE A 63 1.11 -3.08 -3.23
CA ILE A 63 1.29 -1.98 -4.19
C ILE A 63 1.38 -2.52 -5.63
N GLY A 64 2.09 -3.62 -5.84
CA GLY A 64 2.17 -4.30 -7.13
C GLY A 64 0.78 -4.70 -7.66
N ARG A 65 -0.05 -5.34 -6.83
CA ARG A 65 -1.41 -5.76 -7.21
C ARG A 65 -2.34 -4.56 -7.45
N MET A 66 -2.25 -3.51 -6.63
CA MET A 66 -2.98 -2.26 -6.85
C MET A 66 -2.63 -1.67 -8.23
N ARG A 67 -1.33 -1.61 -8.57
CA ARG A 67 -0.86 -1.12 -9.87
C ARG A 67 -1.40 -1.95 -11.03
N THR A 68 -1.36 -3.28 -10.94
CA THR A 68 -1.93 -4.17 -11.97
C THR A 68 -3.42 -3.94 -12.17
N LYS A 69 -4.20 -3.80 -11.09
CA LYS A 69 -5.65 -3.58 -11.17
C LYS A 69 -6.01 -2.22 -11.79
N LEU A 70 -5.27 -1.17 -11.46
CA LEU A 70 -5.48 0.15 -12.07
C LEU A 70 -5.15 0.16 -13.57
N LEU A 71 -4.10 -0.53 -13.99
CA LEU A 71 -3.67 -0.57 -15.40
C LEU A 71 -4.47 -1.58 -16.24
N GLY A 72 -5.01 -2.62 -15.62
CA GLY A 72 -5.81 -3.65 -16.29
C GLY A 72 -7.30 -3.32 -16.42
N GLY A 73 -7.75 -2.15 -15.95
CA GLY A 73 -9.12 -1.65 -16.10
C GLY A 73 -9.36 -0.84 -17.39
N LEU A 74 -8.42 -0.83 -18.33
CA LEU A 74 -8.50 -0.21 -19.66
C LEU A 74 -8.76 -1.25 -20.75
#